data_AF-A0A2V6S0K7-F1
#
_entry.id   AF-A0A2V6S0K7-F1
#
_cell.length_a   1.000
_cell.length_b   1.000
_cell.length_c   1.000
_cell.angle_alpha   90.00
_cell.angle_beta   90.00
_cell.angle_gamma   90.00
#
_symmetry.space_group_name_H-M   'P 1'
#
loop_
_entity.id
_entity.type
_entity.pdbx_description
1 polymer ?
#
loop_
_entity_poly.entity_id
_entity_poly.type
_entity_poly.pdbx_seq_one_letter_code
_entity_poly.pdbx_strand_id
1 'polypeptide(L)'
;MSQATLLSGARELGQLIARSKALCLDCRRLVAQSRALIGSSRRHLNSHWALAGASDDAVREAVRDGLESGELFPVDGNGFGARGTRRLCSVCDTLVLPTDMEIWITEPRPARAHAACYAVWLDESKVWRESRTKLARSQKG
;
A
#
# COMPACT_ATOMS: atom_id res chain seq x y z
N MET A 1 -27.50 46.45 5.89
CA MET A 1 -26.29 45.60 5.92
C MET A 1 -25.40 46.01 4.76
N SER A 2 -24.17 46.45 5.01
CA SER A 2 -23.30 47.04 3.98
C SER A 2 -22.64 45.95 3.12
N GLN A 3 -22.44 46.22 1.83
CA GLN A 3 -21.77 45.35 0.85
C GLN A 3 -20.37 44.91 1.33
N ALA A 4 -19.71 45.75 2.14
CA ALA A 4 -18.41 45.46 2.76
C ALA A 4 -18.46 44.28 3.76
N THR A 5 -19.55 44.10 4.50
CA THR A 5 -19.69 43.03 5.50
C THR A 5 -19.86 41.66 4.83
N LEU A 6 -20.57 41.60 3.71
CA LEU A 6 -20.74 40.38 2.91
C LEU A 6 -19.42 39.94 2.24
N LEU A 7 -18.63 40.89 1.75
CA LEU A 7 -17.31 40.62 1.17
C LEU A 7 -16.29 40.15 2.22
N SER A 8 -16.36 40.67 3.45
CA SER A 8 -15.52 40.22 4.56
C SER A 8 -15.85 38.79 4.99
N GLY A 9 -17.14 38.46 5.15
CA GLY A 9 -17.57 37.11 5.51
C GLY A 9 -17.22 36.06 4.43
N ALA A 10 -17.33 36.42 3.15
CA ALA A 10 -16.92 35.53 2.05
C ALA A 10 -15.41 35.23 2.05
N ARG A 11 -14.58 36.21 2.42
CA ARG A 11 -13.13 36.04 2.56
C ARG A 11 -12.76 35.15 3.75
N GLU A 12 -13.42 35.34 4.89
CA GLU A 12 -13.21 34.50 6.09
C GLU A 12 -13.59 33.04 5.84
N LEU A 13 -14.72 32.80 5.18
CA LEU A 13 -15.14 31.44 4.81
C LEU A 13 -14.14 30.79 3.83
N GLY A 14 -13.65 31.55 2.84
CA GLY A 14 -12.62 31.09 1.92
C GLY A 14 -11.32 30.71 2.62
N GLN A 15 -10.89 31.51 3.61
CA GLN A 15 -9.71 31.21 4.43
C GLN A 15 -9.89 29.96 5.29
N LEU A 16 -11.07 29.76 5.88
CA LEU A 16 -11.39 28.56 6.68
C LEU A 16 -11.37 27.29 5.82
N ILE A 17 -11.96 27.32 4.62
CA ILE A 17 -11.95 26.20 3.69
C ILE A 17 -10.51 25.87 3.25
N ALA A 18 -9.70 26.89 2.95
CA ALA A 18 -8.30 26.70 2.59
C ALA A 18 -7.50 26.04 3.72
N ARG A 19 -7.67 26.50 4.97
CA ARG A 19 -7.03 25.92 6.16
C ARG A 19 -7.46 24.48 6.40
N SER A 20 -8.75 24.17 6.28
CA SER A 20 -9.27 22.80 6.44
C SER A 20 -8.68 21.85 5.40
N LYS A 21 -8.59 22.28 4.13
CA LYS A 21 -7.96 21.48 3.07
C LYS A 21 -6.47 21.21 3.33
N ALA A 22 -5.74 22.21 3.81
CA ALA A 22 -4.33 22.04 4.17
C ALA A 22 -4.16 21.02 5.29
N LEU A 23 -4.94 21.13 6.37
CA LEU A 23 -4.92 20.16 7.48
C LEU A 23 -5.24 18.73 7.01
N CYS A 24 -6.22 18.55 6.13
CA CYS A 24 -6.54 17.24 5.57
C CYS A 24 -5.41 16.65 4.71
N LEU A 25 -4.59 17.47 4.06
CA LEU A 25 -3.40 17.01 3.33
C LEU A 25 -2.30 16.59 4.31
N ASP A 26 -2.09 17.37 5.36
CA ASP A 26 -1.08 17.08 6.39
C ASP A 26 -1.42 15.80 7.17
N CYS A 27 -2.68 15.61 7.57
CA CYS A 27 -3.13 14.37 8.21
C CYS A 27 -2.90 13.15 7.30
N ARG A 28 -3.21 13.26 6.00
CA ARG A 28 -2.93 12.17 5.05
C ARG A 28 -1.44 11.87 4.94
N ARG A 29 -0.59 12.90 4.93
CA ARG A 29 0.86 12.74 4.94
C ARG A 29 1.36 12.03 6.20
N LEU A 30 0.89 12.44 7.38
CA LEU A 30 1.26 11.82 8.65
C LEU A 30 0.81 10.36 8.73
N VAL A 31 -0.40 10.04 8.26
CA VAL A 31 -0.87 8.65 8.19
C VAL A 31 -0.01 7.81 7.26
N ALA A 32 0.36 8.34 6.08
CA ALA A 32 1.25 7.64 5.16
C ALA A 32 2.64 7.42 5.76
N GLN A 33 3.21 8.43 6.41
CA GLN A 33 4.52 8.33 7.09
C GLN A 33 4.49 7.33 8.25
N SER A 34 3.44 7.37 9.09
CA SER A 34 3.26 6.44 10.19
C SER A 34 3.16 5.00 9.69
N ARG A 35 2.38 4.76 8.63
CA ARG A 35 2.27 3.44 7.99
C ARG A 35 3.61 2.96 7.44
N ALA A 36 4.39 3.82 6.78
CA ALA A 36 5.72 3.46 6.28
C ALA A 36 6.69 3.10 7.42
N LEU A 37 6.64 3.83 8.54
CA LEU A 37 7.45 3.53 9.73
C LEU A 37 7.02 2.22 10.40
N ILE A 38 5.72 1.94 10.50
CA ILE A 38 5.20 0.67 11.01
C ILE A 38 5.65 -0.48 10.11
N GLY A 39 5.54 -0.33 8.78
CA GLY A 39 6.07 -1.30 7.81
C GLY A 39 7.56 -1.54 8.03
N SER A 40 8.36 -0.47 8.09
CA SER A 40 9.82 -0.56 8.33
C SER A 40 10.18 -1.20 9.68
N SER A 41 9.44 -0.87 10.73
CA SER A 41 9.60 -1.45 12.06
C SER A 41 9.25 -2.93 12.07
N ARG A 42 8.13 -3.32 11.44
CA ARG A 42 7.78 -4.73 11.22
C ARG A 42 8.89 -5.44 10.43
N ARG A 43 9.47 -4.83 9.40
CA ARG A 43 10.61 -5.41 8.66
C ARG A 43 11.85 -5.64 9.52
N HIS A 44 12.21 -4.67 10.36
CA HIS A 44 13.41 -4.76 11.21
C HIS A 44 13.25 -5.70 12.39
N LEU A 45 12.09 -5.66 13.06
CA LEU A 45 11.84 -6.43 14.29
C LEU A 45 11.39 -7.86 14.01
N ASN A 46 10.95 -8.15 12.79
CA ASN A 46 10.33 -9.42 12.45
C ASN A 46 11.22 -10.27 11.54
N SER A 47 12.49 -10.50 11.91
CA SER A 47 13.36 -11.50 11.26
C SER A 47 12.88 -12.95 11.48
N HIS A 48 11.79 -13.14 12.23
CA HIS A 48 11.22 -14.43 12.63
C HIS A 48 10.52 -15.20 11.50
N TRP A 49 10.29 -14.59 10.33
CA TRP A 49 9.77 -15.30 9.15
C TRP A 49 10.76 -16.37 8.63
N ALA A 50 12.04 -16.32 9.03
CA ALA A 50 13.05 -17.28 8.63
C ALA A 50 12.99 -18.62 9.39
N LEU A 51 12.24 -18.71 10.51
CA LEU A 51 12.40 -19.83 11.47
C LEU A 51 11.15 -20.63 11.81
N ALA A 52 9.94 -20.24 11.41
CA ALA A 52 8.77 -21.10 11.52
C ALA A 52 7.71 -20.65 10.51
N GLY A 53 7.11 -21.62 9.81
CA GLY A 53 6.11 -21.38 8.77
C GLY A 53 5.11 -20.29 9.15
N ALA A 54 5.25 -19.12 8.54
CA ALA A 54 4.23 -18.09 8.60
C ALA A 54 2.96 -18.72 7.98
N SER A 55 1.88 -18.80 8.76
CA SER A 55 0.57 -19.15 8.21
C SER A 55 0.28 -18.19 7.03
N ASP A 56 -0.33 -18.70 5.97
CA ASP A 56 -0.77 -17.89 4.81
C ASP A 56 -1.55 -16.65 5.26
N ASP A 57 -2.22 -16.71 6.42
CA ASP A 57 -2.96 -15.59 7.02
C ASP A 57 -2.09 -14.38 7.36
N ALA A 58 -0.90 -14.61 7.93
CA ALA A 58 0.01 -13.51 8.29
C ALA A 58 0.58 -12.83 7.04
N VAL A 59 0.84 -13.62 5.98
CA VAL A 59 1.26 -13.09 4.68
C VAL A 59 0.12 -12.30 4.03
N ARG A 60 -1.12 -12.81 4.09
CA ARG A 60 -2.31 -12.11 3.59
C ARG A 60 -2.52 -10.78 4.30
N GLU A 61 -2.41 -10.74 5.63
CA GLU A 61 -2.53 -9.50 6.39
C GLU A 61 -1.46 -8.48 5.99
N ALA A 62 -0.20 -8.89 5.90
CA ALA A 62 0.89 -8.03 5.46
C ALA A 62 0.66 -7.47 4.04
N VAL A 63 0.16 -8.30 3.13
CA VAL A 63 -0.18 -7.88 1.76
C VAL A 63 -1.31 -6.85 1.77
N ARG A 64 -2.38 -7.07 2.55
CA ARG A 64 -3.50 -6.10 2.65
C ARG A 64 -3.03 -4.75 3.19
N ASP A 65 -2.27 -4.76 4.28
CA ASP A 65 -1.68 -3.55 4.86
C ASP A 65 -0.78 -2.81 3.84
N GLY A 66 0.02 -3.57 3.09
CA GLY A 66 0.86 -3.05 2.02
C GLY A 66 0.05 -2.38 0.90
N LEU A 67 -1.04 -3.00 0.46
CA LEU A 67 -1.93 -2.45 -0.57
C LEU A 67 -2.69 -1.20 -0.10
N GLU A 68 -3.08 -1.15 1.17
CA GLU A 68 -3.75 0.02 1.76
C GLU A 68 -2.82 1.21 2.02
N SER A 69 -1.56 0.93 2.37
CA SER A 69 -0.53 1.95 2.60
C SER A 69 0.11 2.44 1.30
N GLY A 70 0.02 1.67 0.22
CA GLY A 70 0.71 1.93 -1.05
C GLY A 70 2.15 1.42 -1.08
N GLU A 71 2.62 0.79 0.00
CA GLU A 71 3.91 0.10 0.04
C GLU A 71 3.95 -1.12 -0.88
N LEU A 72 2.80 -1.74 -1.12
CA LEU A 72 2.57 -2.66 -2.23
C LEU A 72 1.57 -2.05 -3.19
N PHE A 73 1.64 -2.48 -4.44
CA PHE A 73 0.72 -2.08 -5.50
C PHE A 73 -0.10 -3.29 -5.95
N PRO A 74 -1.31 -3.11 -6.47
CA PRO A 74 -2.09 -4.23 -6.97
C PRO A 74 -1.39 -4.85 -8.19
N VAL A 75 -1.15 -6.16 -8.13
CA VAL A 75 -0.61 -6.93 -9.25
C VAL A 75 -1.75 -7.63 -10.01
N ASP A 76 -1.50 -7.91 -11.29
CA ASP A 76 -2.50 -8.46 -12.23
C ASP A 76 -2.11 -9.86 -12.75
N GLY A 77 -0.98 -10.39 -12.32
CA GLY A 77 -0.46 -11.67 -12.78
C GLY A 77 0.73 -11.52 -13.74
N ASN A 78 1.03 -10.30 -14.20
CA ASN A 78 2.16 -10.05 -15.10
C ASN A 78 3.49 -10.00 -14.32
N GLY A 79 4.34 -10.98 -14.57
CA GLY A 79 5.69 -11.06 -14.01
C GLY A 79 6.52 -12.18 -14.65
N PHE A 80 7.83 -12.04 -14.59
CA PHE A 80 8.78 -13.01 -15.13
C PHE A 80 9.27 -13.95 -14.04
N GLY A 81 9.05 -15.25 -14.22
CA GLY A 81 9.63 -16.27 -13.36
C GLY A 81 11.12 -16.47 -13.64
N ALA A 82 11.95 -16.38 -12.61
CA ALA A 82 13.39 -16.63 -12.69
C ALA A 82 13.88 -17.37 -11.44
N ARG A 83 15.14 -17.82 -11.44
CA ARG A 83 15.80 -18.30 -10.20
C ARG A 83 16.09 -17.11 -9.30
N GLY A 84 16.00 -17.33 -7.98
CA GLY A 84 16.26 -16.29 -7.00
C GLY A 84 17.61 -15.62 -7.12
N THR A 85 17.60 -14.30 -7.07
CA THR A 85 18.79 -13.46 -7.28
C THR A 85 19.43 -12.97 -5.98
N ARG A 86 19.08 -13.57 -4.82
CA ARG A 86 19.44 -13.09 -3.47
C ARG A 86 19.01 -11.65 -3.23
N ARG A 87 17.84 -11.30 -3.74
CA ARG A 87 17.23 -9.99 -3.58
C ARG A 87 16.08 -10.12 -2.59
N LEU A 88 15.74 -9.02 -1.92
CA LEU A 88 14.67 -9.02 -0.94
C LEU A 88 13.32 -9.18 -1.65
N CYS A 89 12.48 -10.07 -1.11
CA CYS A 89 11.09 -10.22 -1.46
C CYS A 89 10.33 -8.99 -0.97
N SER A 90 9.58 -8.33 -1.85
CA SER A 90 8.77 -7.16 -1.55
C SER A 90 7.66 -7.42 -0.52
N VAL A 91 7.29 -8.68 -0.30
CA VAL A 91 6.19 -9.06 0.62
C VAL A 91 6.71 -9.39 2.02
N CYS A 92 7.75 -10.21 2.13
CA CYS A 92 8.26 -10.70 3.42
C CYS A 92 9.65 -10.18 3.80
N ASP A 93 10.29 -9.38 2.93
CA ASP A 93 11.62 -8.79 3.14
C ASP A 93 12.73 -9.81 3.41
N THR A 94 12.53 -10.99 2.84
CA THR A 94 13.45 -12.12 2.84
C THR A 94 14.28 -12.17 1.58
N LEU A 95 15.52 -12.64 1.67
CA LEU A 95 16.29 -12.99 0.49
C LEU A 95 15.60 -14.13 -0.27
N VAL A 96 15.26 -13.90 -1.54
CA VAL A 96 14.87 -14.94 -2.48
C VAL A 96 16.14 -15.69 -2.89
N LEU A 97 16.35 -16.88 -2.35
CA LEU A 97 17.56 -17.66 -2.56
C LEU A 97 17.58 -18.26 -3.97
N PRO A 98 18.76 -18.58 -4.54
CA PRO A 98 18.84 -19.18 -5.88
C PRO A 98 18.13 -20.53 -6.04
N THR A 99 17.82 -21.20 -4.92
CA THR A 99 17.00 -22.40 -4.84
C THR A 99 15.50 -22.12 -4.98
N ASP A 100 15.09 -20.87 -4.74
CA ASP A 100 13.71 -20.42 -4.80
C ASP A 100 13.36 -19.92 -6.20
N MET A 101 12.07 -19.98 -6.53
CA MET A 101 11.52 -19.30 -7.69
C MET A 101 11.19 -17.84 -7.33
N GLU A 102 11.76 -16.91 -8.08
CA GLU A 102 11.53 -15.48 -7.99
C GLU A 102 10.57 -15.04 -9.09
N ILE A 103 9.58 -14.21 -8.73
CA ILE A 103 8.74 -13.49 -9.67
C ILE A 103 9.24 -12.06 -9.74
N TRP A 104 9.66 -11.64 -10.93
CA TRP A 104 10.08 -10.27 -11.20
C TRP A 104 8.97 -9.49 -11.90
N ILE A 105 8.52 -8.43 -11.25
CA ILE A 105 7.48 -7.53 -11.73
C ILE A 105 8.18 -6.24 -12.20
N THR A 106 7.87 -5.78 -13.40
CA THR A 106 8.47 -4.56 -13.97
C THR A 106 7.58 -3.33 -13.81
N GLU A 107 6.26 -3.52 -13.80
CA GLU A 107 5.25 -2.45 -13.82
C GLU A 107 4.21 -2.64 -12.70
N PRO A 108 3.61 -1.56 -12.19
CA PRO A 108 3.93 -0.14 -12.40
C PRO A 108 5.26 0.31 -11.78
N ARG A 109 5.90 -0.54 -10.97
CA ARG A 109 7.25 -0.30 -10.45
C ARG A 109 7.97 -1.62 -10.20
N PRO A 110 9.31 -1.66 -10.36
CA PRO A 110 10.08 -2.88 -10.17
C PRO A 110 9.88 -3.49 -8.77
N ALA A 111 9.50 -4.76 -8.72
CA ALA A 111 9.36 -5.53 -7.49
C ALA A 111 9.77 -6.98 -7.73
N ARG A 112 10.18 -7.66 -6.65
CA ARG A 112 10.58 -9.07 -6.69
C ARG A 112 9.94 -9.78 -5.52
N ALA A 113 9.49 -11.01 -5.73
CA ALA A 113 8.89 -11.79 -4.65
C ALA A 113 9.19 -13.27 -4.84
N HIS A 114 9.16 -14.04 -3.75
CA HIS A 114 9.01 -15.49 -3.88
C HIS A 114 7.72 -15.82 -4.63
N ALA A 115 7.70 -16.91 -5.38
CA ALA A 115 6.50 -17.38 -6.06
C ALA A 115 5.30 -17.57 -5.10
N ALA A 116 5.52 -18.11 -3.90
CA ALA A 116 4.47 -18.29 -2.90
C ALA A 116 3.91 -16.94 -2.39
N CYS A 117 4.79 -16.00 -2.03
CA CYS A 117 4.38 -14.66 -1.61
C CYS A 117 3.67 -13.89 -2.73
N TYR A 118 4.11 -14.06 -3.98
CA TYR A 118 3.47 -13.45 -5.13
C TYR A 118 2.06 -14.01 -5.37
N ALA A 119 1.83 -15.30 -5.15
CA ALA A 119 0.50 -15.90 -5.28
C ALA A 119 -0.50 -15.26 -4.29
N VAL A 120 -0.11 -15.10 -3.02
CA VAL A 120 -0.92 -14.39 -2.01
C VAL A 120 -1.14 -12.92 -2.41
N TRP A 121 -0.09 -12.25 -2.87
CA TRP A 121 -0.17 -10.87 -3.33
C TRP A 121 -1.16 -10.70 -4.50
N LEU A 122 -1.16 -11.64 -5.44
CA LEU A 122 -2.09 -11.66 -6.57
C LEU A 122 -3.54 -11.83 -6.12
N ASP A 123 -3.81 -12.73 -5.18
CA ASP A 123 -5.17 -12.97 -4.71
C ASP A 123 -5.73 -11.77 -3.95
N GLU A 124 -4.99 -11.20 -3.00
CA GLU A 124 -5.43 -9.99 -2.29
C GLU A 124 -5.55 -8.79 -3.25
N SER A 125 -4.71 -8.70 -4.29
CA SER A 125 -4.82 -7.65 -5.32
C SER A 125 -6.13 -7.75 -6.13
N LYS A 126 -6.64 -8.97 -6.39
CA LYS A 126 -7.95 -9.17 -7.02
C LYS A 126 -9.06 -8.66 -6.10
N VAL A 127 -9.06 -9.10 -4.84
CA VAL A 127 -10.06 -8.70 -3.83
C VAL A 127 -10.06 -7.18 -3.63
N TRP A 128 -8.87 -6.57 -3.57
CA TRP A 128 -8.71 -5.12 -3.43
C TRP A 128 -9.28 -4.35 -4.63
N ARG A 129 -9.09 -4.82 -5.87
CA ARG A 129 -9.68 -4.18 -7.06
C ARG A 129 -11.21 -4.25 -7.04
N GLU A 130 -11.77 -5.41 -6.65
CA GLU A 130 -13.21 -5.60 -6.56
C GLU A 130 -13.84 -4.67 -5.51
N SER A 131 -13.23 -4.55 -4.33
CA SER A 131 -13.75 -3.69 -3.25
C SER A 131 -13.78 -2.22 -3.68
N ARG A 132 -12.73 -1.73 -4.36
CA ARG A 132 -12.69 -0.35 -4.86
C ARG A 132 -13.64 -0.09 -6.01
N THR A 133 -13.86 -1.08 -6.86
CA THR A 133 -14.87 -0.98 -7.93
C THR A 133 -16.29 -0.87 -7.33
N LYS A 134 -16.59 -1.65 -6.28
CA LYS A 134 -17.86 -1.56 -5.55
C LYS A 134 -18.04 -0.19 -4.86
N LEU A 135 -17.01 0.30 -4.17
CA LEU A 135 -17.02 1.63 -3.54
C LEU A 135 -17.27 2.76 -4.56
N ALA A 136 -16.61 2.72 -5.72
CA ALA A 136 -16.78 3.71 -6.78
C ALA A 136 -18.19 3.68 -7.41
N ARG A 137 -18.85 2.52 -7.45
CA ARG A 137 -20.24 2.39 -7.89
C ARG A 137 -21.23 2.93 -6.85
N SER A 138 -20.97 2.69 -5.56
CA SER A 138 -21.82 3.17 -4.46
C SER A 138 -21.81 4.69 -4.27
N GLN A 139 -20.76 5.39 -4.72
CA GLN A 139 -20.68 6.86 -4.66
C GLN A 139 -21.34 7.58 -5.85
N LYS A 140 -21.80 6.83 -6.86
CA LYS A 140 -22.45 7.37 -8.07
C LYS A 140 -23.97 7.21 -8.11
N GLY A 141 -24.55 6.49 -7.14
CA GLY A 141 -26.00 6.36 -6.94
C GLY A 141 -26.44 7.23 -5.77
#